data_AF-A0A0G0PRD4-F1
#
_entry.id   AF-A0A0G0PRD4-F1
#
_cell.length_a   1.000
_cell.length_b   1.000
_cell.length_c   1.000
_cell.angle_alpha   90.00
_cell.angle_beta   90.00
_cell.angle_gamma   90.00
#
_symmetry.space_group_name_H-M   'P 1'
#
loop_
_entity.id
_entity.type
_entity.pdbx_description
1 polymer ?
#
loop_
_entity_poly.entity_id
_entity_poly.type
_entity_poly.pdbx_seq_one_letter_code
_entity_poly.pdbx_strand_id
1 'polypeptide(L)'
;MVIGIIIFAGLFFYYSSGIHAEGSDSQFRTSKPERVVDSIETPEPSESPEPSETPRVKGTDRLGNLRLKFCENHEDEIDNRLTSLGNLVAMMLGKFDAISARVQEFYTAKVVPSGKTVTNYALLISDIEAKRTAVETALANSHKDVADFSCTGENPKGQIRLFRTDMQLVKRALQDYRTSIKNLIVAIKSATSSPVPTAI
;
A
#
# COMPACT_ATOMS: atom_id res chain seq x y z
N MET A 1 -32.29 36.88 5.23
CA MET A 1 -32.60 35.55 4.67
C MET A 1 -31.42 34.64 5.00
N VAL A 2 -31.48 33.97 6.15
CA VAL A 2 -30.39 33.17 6.72
C VAL A 2 -30.71 31.71 6.41
N ILE A 3 -30.03 31.12 5.44
CA ILE A 3 -30.23 29.72 5.06
C ILE A 3 -28.87 29.06 4.85
N GLY A 4 -28.52 28.12 5.74
CA GLY A 4 -27.83 26.90 5.34
C GLY A 4 -26.32 26.77 5.58
N ILE A 5 -25.82 26.99 6.80
CA ILE A 5 -24.49 26.47 7.22
C ILE A 5 -24.68 25.13 7.93
N ILE A 6 -25.14 24.08 7.23
CA ILE A 6 -25.14 22.70 7.78
C ILE A 6 -24.95 21.67 6.66
N ILE A 7 -23.79 21.58 6.02
CA ILE A 7 -23.32 20.31 5.40
C ILE A 7 -21.78 20.26 5.34
N PHE A 8 -21.08 20.18 6.48
CA PHE A 8 -19.66 19.74 6.48
C PHE A 8 -19.26 18.86 7.67
N ALA A 9 -20.18 18.60 8.61
CA ALA A 9 -19.87 17.80 9.80
C ALA A 9 -19.90 16.27 9.57
N GLY A 10 -20.39 15.79 8.42
CA GLY A 10 -20.68 14.35 8.20
C GLY A 10 -19.53 13.49 7.66
N LEU A 11 -18.41 14.07 7.24
CA LEU A 11 -17.29 13.31 6.63
C LEU A 11 -15.97 13.40 7.41
N PHE A 12 -15.98 14.05 8.57
CA PHE A 12 -14.78 14.23 9.40
C PHE A 12 -14.58 13.12 10.45
N PHE A 13 -15.56 12.23 10.64
CA PHE A 13 -15.57 11.25 11.73
C PHE A 13 -15.38 9.79 11.32
N TYR A 14 -15.17 9.48 10.04
CA TYR A 14 -14.86 8.11 9.63
C TYR A 14 -13.38 8.02 9.26
N TYR A 15 -12.65 7.20 10.01
CA TYR A 15 -11.25 6.80 9.77
C TYR A 15 -10.14 7.69 10.33
N SER A 16 -10.19 7.98 11.63
CA SER A 16 -9.00 8.29 12.43
C SER A 16 -8.67 7.10 13.35
N SER A 17 -8.36 5.95 12.76
CA SER A 17 -7.52 4.95 13.41
C SER A 17 -6.08 5.32 13.08
N GLY A 18 -5.48 6.10 13.98
CA GLY A 18 -4.05 6.36 13.95
C GLY A 18 -3.31 5.06 14.22
N ILE A 19 -2.47 4.62 13.28
CA ILE A 19 -1.43 3.66 13.57
C ILE A 19 -0.23 4.47 14.05
N HIS A 20 0.01 4.35 15.36
CA HIS A 20 1.26 4.67 16.02
C HIS A 20 2.41 3.98 15.26
N ALA A 21 3.33 4.77 14.72
CA ALA A 21 4.62 4.27 14.27
C ALA A 21 5.49 4.07 15.51
N GLU A 22 5.40 2.88 16.12
CA GLU A 22 6.33 2.44 17.14
C GLU A 22 7.60 1.95 16.43
N GLY A 23 8.67 2.73 16.57
CA GLY A 23 10.00 2.34 16.13
C GLY A 23 10.45 1.14 16.95
N SER A 24 10.55 -0.01 16.31
CA SER A 24 11.15 -1.20 16.88
C SER A 24 12.62 -1.26 16.45
N ASP A 25 13.48 -0.65 17.27
CA ASP A 25 14.91 -0.96 17.31
C ASP A 25 15.07 -2.40 17.83
N SER A 26 15.17 -3.35 16.90
CA SER A 26 15.58 -4.71 17.24
C SER A 26 17.10 -4.75 17.43
N GLN A 27 17.52 -4.56 18.68
CA GLN A 27 18.88 -4.90 19.11
C GLN A 27 19.16 -6.39 18.85
N PHE A 28 20.19 -6.57 18.04
CA PHE A 28 20.95 -7.77 17.82
C PHE A 28 21.27 -8.50 19.13
N ARG A 29 20.65 -9.66 19.31
CA ARG A 29 20.81 -10.54 20.47
C ARG A 29 22.11 -11.34 20.31
N THR A 30 23.21 -10.84 20.86
CA THR A 30 24.40 -11.69 21.10
C THR A 30 24.29 -12.33 22.48
N SER A 31 23.99 -13.63 22.50
CA SER A 31 24.37 -14.48 23.63
C SER A 31 24.72 -15.88 23.11
N LYS A 32 26.03 -16.04 22.90
CA LYS A 32 26.77 -17.31 22.82
C LYS A 32 26.49 -18.14 24.07
N PRO A 33 26.04 -19.40 23.96
CA PRO A 33 26.19 -20.33 25.07
C PRO A 33 27.51 -21.09 24.92
N GLU A 34 28.37 -20.85 25.89
CA GLU A 34 29.55 -21.63 26.25
C GLU A 34 29.10 -23.06 26.59
N ARG A 35 29.59 -24.07 25.86
CA ARG A 35 29.42 -25.47 26.24
C ARG A 35 30.74 -25.99 26.78
N VAL A 36 30.71 -26.21 28.10
CA VAL A 36 31.69 -26.88 28.94
C VAL A 36 32.08 -28.23 28.32
N VAL A 37 33.39 -28.43 28.21
CA VAL A 37 34.03 -29.71 27.92
C VAL A 37 33.94 -30.56 29.18
N ASP A 38 33.35 -31.75 29.06
CA ASP A 38 33.66 -32.83 29.99
C ASP A 38 33.90 -34.11 29.19
N SER A 39 35.10 -34.65 29.36
CA SER A 39 35.60 -35.89 28.77
C SER A 39 34.97 -37.09 29.48
N ILE A 40 34.74 -38.20 28.78
CA ILE A 40 34.95 -39.59 29.25
C ILE A 40 34.79 -40.55 28.05
N GLU A 41 35.94 -41.09 27.64
CA GLU A 41 36.22 -42.51 27.33
C GLU A 41 35.69 -43.17 26.04
N THR A 42 36.63 -43.41 25.13
CA THR A 42 36.59 -44.32 23.97
C THR A 42 36.56 -45.79 24.42
N PRO A 43 35.82 -46.65 23.70
CA PRO A 43 36.48 -47.83 23.13
C PRO A 43 36.08 -48.08 21.65
N GLU A 44 37.07 -48.42 20.83
CA GLU A 44 36.98 -49.02 19.48
C GLU A 44 36.69 -50.54 19.55
N PRO A 45 36.56 -51.30 18.43
CA PRO A 45 35.84 -51.05 17.16
C PRO A 45 34.99 -52.29 16.75
N SER A 46 33.85 -52.12 16.08
CA SER A 46 33.16 -53.28 15.46
C SER A 46 32.23 -52.87 14.32
N GLU A 47 32.66 -53.30 13.12
CA GLU A 47 31.84 -53.79 12.02
C GLU A 47 30.96 -52.81 11.23
N SER A 48 31.51 -52.39 10.09
CA SER A 48 30.80 -51.89 8.91
C SER A 48 29.73 -52.88 8.45
N PRO A 49 28.55 -52.38 8.03
CA PRO A 49 28.07 -52.78 6.72
C PRO A 49 27.84 -51.58 5.80
N GLU A 50 28.17 -51.84 4.53
CA GLU A 50 28.01 -51.05 3.33
C GLU A 50 26.60 -50.40 3.13
N PRO A 51 26.50 -49.38 2.25
CA PRO A 51 25.39 -48.44 2.20
C PRO A 51 24.13 -49.06 1.63
N SER A 52 23.05 -49.08 2.42
CA SER A 52 21.72 -49.40 1.91
C SER A 52 21.17 -48.23 1.09
N GLU A 53 21.05 -48.46 -0.20
CA GLU A 53 20.39 -47.58 -1.15
C GLU A 53 18.89 -47.45 -0.85
N THR A 54 18.43 -46.19 -0.80
CA THR A 54 17.03 -45.66 -0.90
C THR A 54 16.11 -45.78 0.34
N PRO A 55 15.62 -44.63 0.86
CA PRO A 55 14.43 -43.97 0.28
C PRO A 55 14.52 -42.44 0.23
N ARG A 56 15.43 -41.86 -0.57
CA ARG A 56 15.46 -40.39 -0.82
C ARG A 56 14.44 -39.92 -1.87
N VAL A 57 13.92 -40.82 -2.71
CA VAL A 57 13.05 -40.46 -3.85
C VAL A 57 11.65 -40.02 -3.39
N LYS A 58 10.98 -40.78 -2.51
CA LYS A 58 9.65 -40.39 -1.99
C LYS A 58 9.63 -39.06 -1.22
N GLY A 59 10.72 -38.71 -0.53
CA GLY A 59 10.82 -37.46 0.23
C GLY A 59 11.01 -36.23 -0.64
N THR A 60 11.80 -36.35 -1.72
CA THR A 60 12.05 -35.27 -2.68
C THR A 60 10.82 -35.00 -3.55
N ASP A 61 10.10 -36.04 -3.96
CA ASP A 61 8.84 -35.92 -4.71
C ASP A 61 7.72 -35.29 -3.87
N ARG A 62 7.59 -35.66 -2.58
CA ARG A 62 6.63 -35.02 -1.67
C ARG A 62 6.95 -33.55 -1.45
N LEU A 63 8.23 -33.21 -1.25
CA LEU A 63 8.66 -31.81 -1.08
C LEU A 63 8.45 -30.98 -2.36
N GLY A 64 8.67 -31.57 -3.54
CA GLY A 64 8.37 -30.96 -4.83
C GLY A 64 6.88 -30.66 -5.00
N ASN A 65 6.02 -31.65 -4.74
CA ASN A 65 4.56 -31.49 -4.80
C ASN A 65 4.02 -30.46 -3.79
N LEU A 66 4.57 -30.42 -2.57
CA LEU A 66 4.18 -29.42 -1.57
C LEU A 66 4.60 -28.01 -1.96
N ARG A 67 5.78 -27.84 -2.57
CA ARG A 67 6.25 -26.54 -3.08
C ARG A 67 5.43 -26.05 -4.26
N LEU A 68 5.05 -26.95 -5.16
CA LEU A 68 4.20 -26.63 -6.30
C LEU A 68 2.81 -26.17 -5.83
N LYS A 69 2.14 -26.94 -4.97
CA LYS A 69 0.84 -26.57 -4.38
C LYS A 69 0.90 -25.25 -3.61
N PHE A 70 1.97 -25.03 -2.85
CA PHE A 70 2.16 -23.76 -2.13
C PHE A 70 2.27 -22.57 -3.08
N CYS A 71 2.91 -22.79 -4.23
CA CYS A 71 3.05 -21.76 -5.23
C CYS A 71 1.74 -21.51 -6.00
N GLU A 72 1.03 -22.57 -6.41
CA GLU A 72 -0.29 -22.45 -7.07
C GLU A 72 -1.27 -21.67 -6.19
N ASN A 73 -1.27 -21.94 -4.88
CA ASN A 73 -2.06 -21.15 -3.92
C ASN A 73 -1.68 -19.67 -3.90
N HIS A 74 -0.42 -19.33 -4.19
CA HIS A 74 0.03 -17.93 -4.30
C HIS A 74 -0.36 -17.30 -5.63
N GLU A 75 -0.43 -18.05 -6.74
CA GLU A 75 -0.97 -17.57 -8.02
C GLU A 75 -2.42 -17.10 -7.81
N ASP A 76 -3.27 -17.98 -7.27
CA ASP A 76 -4.65 -17.65 -6.94
C ASP A 76 -4.76 -16.47 -5.96
N GLU A 77 -3.88 -16.41 -4.96
CA GLU A 77 -3.86 -15.33 -3.99
C GLU A 77 -3.50 -13.98 -4.64
N ILE A 78 -2.54 -13.97 -5.58
CA ILE A 78 -2.13 -12.76 -6.31
C ILE A 78 -3.30 -12.26 -7.16
N ASP A 79 -3.96 -13.12 -7.91
CA ASP A 79 -5.09 -12.74 -8.77
C ASP A 79 -6.26 -12.18 -7.97
N ASN A 80 -6.60 -12.83 -6.85
CA ASN A 80 -7.64 -12.36 -5.94
C ASN A 80 -7.28 -10.99 -5.32
N ARG A 81 -6.01 -10.80 -4.96
CA ARG A 81 -5.53 -9.53 -4.41
C ARG A 81 -5.47 -8.43 -5.47
N LEU A 82 -5.10 -8.72 -6.70
CA LEU A 82 -5.13 -7.78 -7.82
C LEU A 82 -6.57 -7.32 -8.12
N THR A 83 -7.51 -8.27 -8.19
CA THR A 83 -8.93 -7.96 -8.40
C THR A 83 -9.46 -7.07 -7.27
N SER A 84 -9.13 -7.43 -6.02
CA SER A 84 -9.50 -6.63 -4.85
C SER A 84 -8.87 -5.23 -4.87
N LEU A 85 -7.62 -5.12 -5.34
CA LEU A 85 -6.89 -3.85 -5.47
C LEU A 85 -7.54 -2.96 -6.54
N GLY A 86 -7.88 -3.50 -7.70
CA GLY A 86 -8.59 -2.79 -8.76
C GLY A 86 -9.94 -2.25 -8.27
N ASN A 87 -10.73 -3.08 -7.59
CA ASN A 87 -12.01 -2.66 -6.99
C ASN A 87 -11.85 -1.55 -5.95
N LEU A 88 -10.83 -1.67 -5.08
CA LEU A 88 -10.50 -0.63 -4.10
C LEU A 88 -10.13 0.68 -4.79
N VAL A 89 -9.26 0.64 -5.80
CA VAL A 89 -8.83 1.82 -6.54
C VAL A 89 -10.01 2.48 -7.25
N ALA A 90 -10.85 1.72 -7.95
CA ALA A 90 -12.03 2.24 -8.64
C ALA A 90 -13.00 2.94 -7.67
N MET A 91 -13.29 2.31 -6.53
CA MET A 91 -14.13 2.91 -5.49
C MET A 91 -13.53 4.21 -4.94
N MET A 92 -12.22 4.21 -4.67
CA MET A 92 -11.54 5.35 -4.06
C MET A 92 -11.38 6.52 -5.04
N LEU A 93 -11.00 6.25 -6.29
CA LEU A 93 -10.97 7.24 -7.36
C LEU A 93 -12.35 7.89 -7.54
N GLY A 94 -13.41 7.09 -7.65
CA GLY A 94 -14.77 7.64 -7.79
C GLY A 94 -15.17 8.57 -6.63
N LYS A 95 -14.81 8.23 -5.39
CA LYS A 95 -15.05 9.08 -4.22
C LYS A 95 -14.20 10.36 -4.25
N PHE A 96 -12.93 10.24 -4.57
CA PHE A 96 -11.99 11.36 -4.59
C PHE A 96 -12.30 12.34 -5.72
N ASP A 97 -12.59 11.85 -6.92
CA ASP A 97 -13.00 12.64 -8.08
C ASP A 97 -14.29 13.42 -7.76
N ALA A 98 -15.28 12.77 -7.15
CA ALA A 98 -16.52 13.43 -6.74
C ALA A 98 -16.29 14.54 -5.69
N ILE A 99 -15.39 14.33 -4.72
CA ILE A 99 -15.04 15.36 -3.74
C ILE A 99 -14.29 16.51 -4.43
N SER A 100 -13.30 16.20 -5.27
CA SER A 100 -12.53 17.19 -6.03
C SER A 100 -13.46 18.09 -6.85
N ALA A 101 -14.37 17.49 -7.62
CA ALA A 101 -15.35 18.21 -8.43
C ALA A 101 -16.22 19.16 -7.59
N ARG A 102 -16.78 18.68 -6.47
CA ARG A 102 -17.60 19.51 -5.58
C ARG A 102 -16.83 20.68 -4.97
N VAL A 103 -15.55 20.47 -4.64
CA VAL A 103 -14.70 21.53 -4.08
C VAL A 103 -14.35 22.57 -5.14
N GLN A 104 -14.07 22.15 -6.37
CA GLN A 104 -13.83 23.05 -7.50
C GLN A 104 -15.09 23.84 -7.88
N GLU A 105 -16.26 23.19 -7.88
CA GLU A 105 -17.55 23.86 -8.09
C GLU A 105 -17.84 24.88 -6.99
N PHE A 106 -17.62 24.53 -5.71
CA PHE A 106 -17.78 25.48 -4.62
C PHE A 106 -16.87 26.71 -4.77
N TYR A 107 -15.60 26.49 -5.15
CA TYR A 107 -14.67 27.59 -5.38
C TYR A 107 -15.17 28.56 -6.46
N THR A 108 -15.56 28.04 -7.61
CA THR A 108 -16.00 28.84 -8.76
C THR A 108 -17.38 29.48 -8.56
N ALA A 109 -18.32 28.76 -7.94
CA ALA A 109 -19.70 29.22 -7.80
C ALA A 109 -19.95 30.10 -6.57
N LYS A 110 -19.11 30.00 -5.52
CA LYS A 110 -19.34 30.69 -4.24
C LYS A 110 -18.15 31.55 -3.80
N VAL A 111 -16.93 31.04 -3.90
CA VAL A 111 -15.75 31.74 -3.36
C VAL A 111 -15.34 32.89 -4.27
N VAL A 112 -15.16 32.63 -5.56
CA VAL A 112 -14.78 33.67 -6.53
C VAL A 112 -15.81 34.82 -6.60
N PRO A 113 -17.13 34.57 -6.70
CA PRO A 113 -18.13 35.64 -6.69
C PRO A 113 -18.17 36.45 -5.39
N SER A 114 -17.68 35.90 -4.27
CA SER A 114 -17.57 36.62 -3.00
C SER A 114 -16.33 37.54 -2.92
N GLY A 115 -15.60 37.70 -4.03
CA GLY A 115 -14.39 38.53 -4.10
C GLY A 115 -13.15 37.88 -3.48
N LYS A 116 -13.21 36.58 -3.17
CA LYS A 116 -12.13 35.82 -2.54
C LYS A 116 -11.47 34.90 -3.57
N THR A 117 -10.15 34.79 -3.51
CA THR A 117 -9.38 33.96 -4.43
C THR A 117 -8.30 33.17 -3.71
N VAL A 118 -7.86 32.07 -4.32
CA VAL A 118 -6.72 31.26 -3.86
C VAL A 118 -5.58 31.46 -4.86
N THR A 119 -4.50 32.11 -4.44
CA THR A 119 -3.39 32.51 -5.32
C THR A 119 -2.75 31.35 -6.08
N ASN A 120 -2.62 30.18 -5.45
CA ASN A 120 -2.01 28.98 -6.02
C ASN A 120 -3.04 27.95 -6.52
N TYR A 121 -4.29 28.37 -6.81
CA TYR A 121 -5.37 27.45 -7.17
C TYR A 121 -5.01 26.53 -8.35
N ALA A 122 -4.49 27.10 -9.45
CA ALA A 122 -4.13 26.32 -10.63
C ALA A 122 -3.07 25.23 -10.35
N LEU A 123 -2.11 25.52 -9.46
CA LEU A 123 -1.11 24.54 -9.03
C LEU A 123 -1.72 23.40 -8.22
N LEU A 124 -2.70 23.72 -7.36
CA LEU A 124 -3.41 22.71 -6.57
C LEU A 124 -4.28 21.79 -7.45
N ILE A 125 -4.91 22.32 -8.49
CA ILE A 125 -5.65 21.51 -9.48
C ILE A 125 -4.70 20.63 -10.28
N SER A 126 -3.56 21.17 -10.73
CA SER A 126 -2.55 20.39 -11.45
C SER A 126 -1.97 19.27 -10.59
N ASP A 127 -1.73 19.50 -9.30
CA ASP A 127 -1.25 18.47 -8.38
C ASP A 127 -2.31 17.37 -8.18
N ILE A 128 -3.58 17.73 -8.04
CA ILE A 128 -4.71 16.79 -7.98
C ILE A 128 -4.72 15.85 -9.20
N GLU A 129 -4.66 16.40 -10.42
CA GLU A 129 -4.65 15.61 -11.65
C GLU A 129 -3.41 14.70 -11.76
N ALA A 130 -2.24 15.23 -11.37
CA ALA A 130 -1.00 14.46 -11.34
C ALA A 130 -1.09 13.28 -10.36
N LYS A 131 -1.66 13.47 -9.16
CA LYS A 131 -1.82 12.39 -8.18
C LYS A 131 -2.90 11.38 -8.59
N ARG A 132 -3.98 11.83 -9.24
CA ARG A 132 -4.99 10.94 -9.84
C ARG A 132 -4.32 10.02 -10.87
N THR A 133 -3.54 10.59 -11.79
CA THR A 133 -2.80 9.83 -12.81
C THR A 133 -1.75 8.88 -12.21
N ALA A 134 -1.11 9.28 -11.11
CA ALA A 134 -0.16 8.42 -10.41
C ALA A 134 -0.82 7.16 -9.83
N VAL A 135 -2.08 7.25 -9.37
CA VAL A 135 -2.86 6.08 -8.93
C VAL A 135 -3.10 5.12 -10.08
N GLU A 136 -3.55 5.63 -11.23
CA GLU A 136 -3.82 4.81 -12.42
C GLU A 136 -2.54 4.14 -12.92
N THR A 137 -1.43 4.87 -12.96
CA THR A 137 -0.11 4.34 -13.32
C THR A 137 0.36 3.25 -12.35
N ALA A 138 0.23 3.48 -11.05
CA ALA A 138 0.64 2.49 -10.04
C ALA A 138 -0.20 1.21 -10.15
N LEU A 139 -1.51 1.33 -10.40
CA LEU A 139 -2.38 0.18 -10.61
C LEU A 139 -1.98 -0.58 -11.89
N ALA A 140 -1.77 0.13 -13.00
CA ALA A 140 -1.35 -0.48 -14.26
C ALA A 140 -0.02 -1.25 -14.12
N ASN A 141 0.96 -0.67 -13.42
CA ASN A 141 2.23 -1.34 -13.13
C ASN A 141 2.02 -2.60 -12.28
N SER A 142 1.16 -2.54 -11.25
CA SER A 142 0.88 -3.71 -10.42
C SER A 142 0.29 -4.89 -11.21
N HIS A 143 -0.51 -4.62 -12.25
CA HIS A 143 -0.99 -5.66 -13.16
C HIS A 143 0.10 -6.16 -14.09
N LYS A 144 0.89 -5.24 -14.66
CA LYS A 144 1.97 -5.57 -15.60
C LYS A 144 3.05 -6.44 -14.97
N ASP A 145 3.44 -6.13 -13.74
CA ASP A 145 4.61 -6.73 -13.07
C ASP A 145 4.39 -8.17 -12.60
N VAL A 146 3.13 -8.62 -12.57
CA VAL A 146 2.76 -10.00 -12.22
C VAL A 146 2.03 -10.73 -13.35
N ALA A 147 1.93 -10.14 -14.53
CA ALA A 147 1.21 -10.72 -15.67
C ALA A 147 1.78 -12.09 -16.10
N ASP A 148 3.10 -12.26 -15.93
CA ASP A 148 3.83 -13.49 -16.29
C ASP A 148 4.23 -14.30 -15.04
N PHE A 149 3.51 -14.13 -13.92
CA PHE A 149 3.78 -14.91 -12.72
C PHE A 149 3.47 -16.39 -12.97
N SER A 150 4.48 -17.22 -12.72
CA SER A 150 4.36 -18.67 -12.83
C SER A 150 5.22 -19.37 -11.80
N CYS A 151 4.67 -20.42 -11.22
CA CYS A 151 5.32 -21.27 -10.24
C CYS A 151 6.49 -22.10 -10.75
N THR A 152 6.55 -22.31 -12.06
CA THR A 152 7.66 -22.97 -12.75
C THR A 152 8.61 -21.97 -13.40
N GLY A 153 8.32 -20.66 -13.27
CA GLY A 153 9.16 -19.59 -13.78
C GLY A 153 10.51 -19.48 -13.06
N GLU A 154 11.42 -18.69 -13.63
CA GLU A 154 12.80 -18.59 -13.12
C GLU A 154 12.90 -17.90 -11.74
N ASN A 155 11.95 -17.03 -11.38
CA ASN A 155 12.02 -16.22 -10.16
C ASN A 155 10.66 -15.92 -9.48
N PRO A 156 9.87 -16.93 -9.09
CA PRO A 156 8.57 -16.72 -8.46
C PRO A 156 8.67 -15.94 -7.14
N LYS A 157 9.73 -16.17 -6.34
CA LYS A 157 9.95 -15.42 -5.09
C LYS A 157 10.20 -13.94 -5.32
N GLY A 158 10.89 -13.58 -6.40
CA GLY A 158 11.14 -12.19 -6.77
C GLY A 158 9.86 -11.48 -7.16
N GLN A 159 9.03 -12.13 -7.99
CA GLN A 159 7.76 -11.59 -8.43
C GLN A 159 6.76 -11.37 -7.27
N ILE A 160 6.69 -12.30 -6.31
CA ILE A 160 5.88 -12.09 -5.09
C ILE A 160 6.35 -10.86 -4.28
N ARG A 161 7.67 -10.59 -4.22
CA ARG A 161 8.18 -9.38 -3.54
C ARG A 161 7.87 -8.11 -4.32
N LEU A 162 7.96 -8.17 -5.64
CA LEU A 162 7.59 -7.07 -6.53
C LEU A 162 6.11 -6.72 -6.36
N PHE A 163 5.23 -7.71 -6.45
CA PHE A 163 3.79 -7.55 -6.20
C PHE A 163 3.47 -6.84 -4.88
N ARG A 164 4.11 -7.27 -3.78
CA ARG A 164 3.93 -6.62 -2.47
C ARG A 164 4.36 -5.16 -2.49
N THR A 165 5.44 -4.84 -3.19
CA THR A 165 5.92 -3.47 -3.38
C THR A 165 4.89 -2.65 -4.15
N ASP A 166 4.36 -3.19 -5.25
CA ASP A 166 3.38 -2.50 -6.09
C ASP A 166 2.07 -2.21 -5.34
N MET A 167 1.61 -3.17 -4.52
CA MET A 167 0.45 -2.94 -3.65
C MET A 167 0.67 -1.76 -2.69
N GLN A 168 1.90 -1.57 -2.17
CA GLN A 168 2.21 -0.42 -1.32
C GLN A 168 2.30 0.87 -2.12
N LEU A 169 2.83 0.83 -3.34
CA LEU A 169 2.88 1.98 -4.23
C LEU A 169 1.49 2.49 -4.59
N VAL A 170 0.55 1.58 -4.90
CA VAL A 170 -0.87 1.94 -5.16
C VAL A 170 -1.51 2.58 -3.94
N LYS A 171 -1.31 2.01 -2.74
CA LYS A 171 -1.84 2.57 -1.49
C LYS A 171 -1.28 3.97 -1.21
N ARG A 172 0.03 4.17 -1.43
CA ARG A 172 0.68 5.46 -1.28
C ARG A 172 0.14 6.48 -2.28
N ALA A 173 -0.02 6.10 -3.54
CA ALA A 173 -0.59 6.98 -4.56
C ALA A 173 -2.02 7.43 -4.19
N LEU A 174 -2.84 6.53 -3.66
CA LEU A 174 -4.19 6.87 -3.16
C LEU A 174 -4.14 7.87 -1.98
N GLN A 175 -3.17 7.72 -1.08
CA GLN A 175 -2.97 8.64 0.05
C GLN A 175 -2.51 10.01 -0.43
N ASP A 176 -1.60 10.05 -1.40
CA ASP A 176 -1.10 11.29 -1.99
C ASP A 176 -2.24 12.02 -2.72
N TYR A 177 -3.09 11.30 -3.46
CA TYR A 177 -4.26 11.88 -4.11
C TYR A 177 -5.28 12.43 -3.09
N ARG A 178 -5.57 11.68 -2.02
CA ARG A 178 -6.40 12.19 -0.93
C ARG A 178 -5.81 13.48 -0.33
N THR A 179 -4.50 13.54 -0.19
CA THR A 179 -3.80 14.67 0.41
C THR A 179 -3.84 15.91 -0.47
N SER A 180 -3.67 15.78 -1.79
CA SER A 180 -3.77 16.92 -2.71
C SER A 180 -5.17 17.55 -2.70
N ILE A 181 -6.23 16.73 -2.64
CA ILE A 181 -7.61 17.23 -2.44
C ILE A 181 -7.75 17.97 -1.11
N LYS A 182 -7.21 17.43 -0.02
CA LYS A 182 -7.24 18.10 1.30
C LYS A 182 -6.52 19.45 1.26
N ASN A 183 -5.40 19.55 0.55
CA ASN A 183 -4.67 20.81 0.41
C ASN A 183 -5.51 21.87 -0.30
N LEU A 184 -6.25 21.49 -1.34
CA LEU A 184 -7.20 22.39 -1.99
C LEU A 184 -8.30 22.87 -1.03
N ILE A 185 -8.90 21.95 -0.27
CA ILE A 185 -9.94 22.27 0.71
C ILE A 185 -9.41 23.26 1.76
N VAL A 186 -8.21 23.02 2.28
CA VAL A 186 -7.57 23.91 3.26
C VAL A 186 -7.29 25.28 2.67
N ALA A 187 -6.76 25.36 1.45
CA ALA A 187 -6.48 26.63 0.78
C ALA A 187 -7.75 27.47 0.59
N ILE A 188 -8.83 26.83 0.12
CA ILE A 188 -10.15 27.49 -0.03
C ILE A 188 -10.67 27.96 1.33
N LYS A 189 -10.62 27.10 2.35
CA LYS A 189 -11.07 27.46 3.69
C LYS A 189 -10.31 28.68 4.23
N SER A 190 -8.98 28.68 4.10
CA SER A 190 -8.13 29.80 4.54
C SER A 190 -8.48 31.11 3.83
N ALA A 191 -8.74 31.07 2.52
CA ALA A 191 -9.21 32.24 1.77
C ALA A 191 -10.57 32.74 2.29
N THR A 192 -11.50 31.82 2.61
CA THR A 192 -12.83 32.17 3.13
C THR A 192 -12.84 32.67 4.58
N SER A 193 -11.86 32.28 5.41
CA SER A 193 -11.74 32.78 6.79
C SER A 193 -11.09 34.15 6.90
N SER A 194 -10.39 34.61 5.85
CA SER A 194 -9.80 35.96 5.85
C SER A 194 -10.90 37.02 5.69
N PRO A 195 -10.91 38.08 6.53
CA PRO A 195 -11.76 39.24 6.32
C PRO A 195 -11.48 39.83 4.94
N VAL A 196 -12.54 40.14 4.17
CA VAL A 196 -12.38 40.89 2.92
C VAL A 196 -11.98 42.31 3.32
N PRO A 197 -10.83 42.85 2.84
CA PRO A 197 -10.53 44.26 3.04
C PRO A 197 -11.59 45.08 2.28
N THR A 198 -12.53 45.66 3.02
CA THR A 198 -13.45 46.64 2.46
C THR A 198 -12.64 47.89 2.15
N ALA A 199 -12.42 48.17 0.87
CA ALA A 199 -11.85 49.45 0.44
C ALA A 199 -12.83 50.57 0.86
N ILE A 200 -12.31 51.58 1.56
CA ILE A 200 -13.02 52.80 1.99
C ILE A 200 -13.00 53.80 0.83
#